data_AF-A0A357M4P0-F1
#
_entry.id   AF-A0A357M4P0-F1
#
_cell.length_a   1.000
_cell.length_b   1.000
_cell.length_c   1.000
_cell.angle_alpha   90.00
_cell.angle_beta   90.00
_cell.angle_gamma   90.00
#
_symmetry.space_group_name_H-M   'P 1'
#
loop_
_entity.id
_entity.type
_entity.pdbx_description
1 polymer ?
#
loop_
_entity_poly.entity_id
_entity_poly.type
_entity_poly.pdbx_seq_one_letter_code
_entity_poly.pdbx_strand_id
1 'polypeptide(L)' 'MGKKMLDSNRYKEQLRNLDPVRINGKVTQVIGLMVESEGPDASIGDVCYIYPSKGNKPLQAEVVG' A
#
# COMPACT_ATOMS: atom_id res chain seq x y z
N MET A 1 -7.49 -1.17 -45.63
CA MET A 1 -7.79 -0.55 -44.32
C MET A 1 -7.27 -1.49 -43.23
N GLY A 2 -6.02 -1.32 -42.80
CA GLY A 2 -5.35 -2.27 -41.90
C GLY A 2 -5.76 -2.04 -40.44
N LYS A 3 -6.42 -3.03 -39.83
CA LYS A 3 -6.82 -3.01 -38.42
C LYS A 3 -5.57 -3.19 -37.55
N LYS A 4 -5.16 -2.15 -36.82
CA LYS A 4 -4.03 -2.23 -35.87
C LYS A 4 -4.46 -3.11 -34.70
N MET A 5 -3.83 -4.28 -34.54
CA MET A 5 -4.14 -5.22 -33.48
C MET A 5 -3.33 -4.85 -32.22
N LEU A 6 -3.99 -4.67 -31.09
CA LEU A 6 -3.34 -4.35 -29.81
C LEU A 6 -2.66 -5.61 -29.24
N ASP A 7 -1.37 -5.53 -28.94
CA ASP A 7 -0.64 -6.59 -28.26
C ASP A 7 -0.77 -6.41 -26.73
N SER A 8 -1.37 -7.40 -26.06
CA SER A 8 -1.60 -7.41 -24.61
C SER A 8 -0.57 -8.23 -23.83
N ASN A 9 0.37 -8.89 -24.50
CA ASN A 9 1.29 -9.84 -23.88
C ASN A 9 2.15 -9.20 -22.79
N ARG A 10 2.58 -7.95 -22.99
CA ARG A 10 3.33 -7.17 -22.00
C ARG A 10 2.60 -7.09 -20.65
N TYR A 11 1.29 -6.79 -20.66
CA TYR A 11 0.51 -6.67 -19.43
C TYR A 11 0.29 -8.04 -18.76
N LYS A 12 0.12 -9.10 -19.55
CA LYS A 12 -0.02 -10.47 -19.03
C LYS A 12 1.26 -10.96 -18.36
N GLU A 13 2.43 -10.64 -18.90
CA GLU A 13 3.71 -10.90 -18.24
C GLU A 13 3.81 -10.18 -16.89
N GLN A 14 3.40 -8.91 -16.82
CA GLN A 14 3.43 -8.15 -15.56
C GLN A 14 2.46 -8.73 -14.51
N LEU A 15 1.28 -9.20 -14.92
CA LEU A 15 0.28 -9.77 -14.01
C LEU A 15 0.71 -11.13 -13.42
N ARG A 16 1.54 -11.92 -14.12
CA ARG A 16 1.97 -13.25 -13.66
C ARG A 16 2.80 -13.22 -12.38
N ASN A 17 3.58 -12.15 -12.18
CA ASN A 17 4.48 -12.00 -11.03
C ASN A 17 3.93 -11.05 -9.96
N LEU A 18 2.68 -10.62 -10.09
CA LEU A 18 2.04 -9.73 -9.12
C LEU A 18 1.56 -10.55 -7.92
N ASP A 19 1.88 -10.11 -6.70
CA ASP A 19 1.13 -10.50 -5.51
C ASP A 19 -0.07 -9.56 -5.34
N PRO A 20 -1.32 -10.03 -5.54
CA PRO A 20 -2.50 -9.19 -5.42
C PRO A 20 -2.95 -8.98 -3.97
N VAL A 21 -2.38 -9.70 -3.00
CA VAL A 21 -2.79 -9.66 -1.60
C VAL A 21 -2.17 -8.45 -0.91
N ARG A 22 -3.00 -7.61 -0.30
CA ARG A 22 -2.53 -6.51 0.54
C ARG A 22 -2.50 -6.94 2.00
N ILE A 23 -1.33 -6.80 2.62
CA ILE A 23 -1.16 -6.97 4.06
C ILE A 23 -1.21 -5.58 4.68
N ASN A 24 -2.14 -5.36 5.60
CA ASN A 24 -2.32 -4.07 6.26
C ASN A 24 -2.23 -4.24 7.77
N GLY A 25 -1.68 -3.23 8.42
CA GLY A 25 -1.67 -3.10 9.86
C GLY A 25 -2.99 -2.53 10.36
N LYS A 26 -3.19 -2.60 11.67
CA LYS A 26 -4.32 -1.98 12.34
C LYS A 26 -3.81 -0.95 13.34
N VAL A 27 -4.25 0.30 13.19
CA VAL A 27 -4.02 1.33 14.22
C VAL A 27 -4.72 0.89 15.50
N THR A 28 -3.94 0.73 16.57
CA THR A 28 -4.42 0.34 17.90
C THR A 28 -4.66 1.56 18.77
N GLN A 29 -3.78 2.56 18.67
CA GLN A 29 -3.87 3.78 19.48
C GLN A 29 -3.24 4.99 18.78
N VAL A 30 -3.76 6.17 19.10
CA VAL A 30 -3.17 7.47 18.70
C VAL A 30 -2.78 8.22 19.97
N ILE A 31 -1.50 8.58 20.08
CA ILE A 31 -0.92 9.25 21.26
C ILE A 31 -0.19 10.51 20.80
N GLY A 32 -0.88 11.65 20.86
CA GLY A 32 -0.32 12.92 20.40
C GLY A 32 0.03 12.85 18.90
N LEU A 33 1.32 12.88 18.59
CA LEU A 33 1.85 12.78 17.22
C LEU A 33 2.24 11.35 16.81
N MET A 34 2.32 10.42 17.77
CA MET A 34 2.65 9.03 17.49
C MET A 34 1.38 8.20 17.29
N VAL A 35 1.50 7.20 16.42
CA VAL A 35 0.45 6.22 16.14
C VAL A 35 1.03 4.84 16.37
N GLU A 36 0.37 4.06 17.20
CA GLU A 36 0.69 2.65 17.42
C GLU A 36 -0.15 1.79 16.48
N SER A 37 0.49 0.82 15.86
CA SER A 37 -0.17 -0.15 15.00
C SER A 37 0.28 -1.57 15.29
N GLU A 38 -0.65 -2.52 15.16
CA GLU A 38 -0.35 -3.93 15.17
C GLU A 38 -0.20 -4.44 13.73
N GLY A 39 0.98 -5.00 13.43
CA GLY A 39 1.38 -5.45 12.11
C GLY A 39 1.39 -4.34 11.03
N PRO A 40 1.69 -4.68 9.76
CA PRO A 40 2.46 -5.86 9.38
C PRO A 40 3.91 -5.74 9.89
N ASP A 41 4.75 -6.72 9.59
CA ASP A 41 6.20 -6.55 9.79
C ASP A 41 6.67 -5.29 9.04
N ALA A 42 7.30 -4.39 9.78
CA ALA A 42 7.84 -3.14 9.27
C ALA A 42 9.18 -2.84 9.96
N SER A 43 10.07 -2.16 9.26
CA SER A 43 11.37 -1.74 9.77
C SER A 43 11.37 -0.26 10.12
N ILE A 44 12.19 0.14 11.09
CA ILE A 44 12.41 1.56 11.38
C ILE A 44 12.90 2.27 10.10
N GLY A 45 12.29 3.41 9.78
CA GLY A 45 12.53 4.18 8.56
C GLY A 45 11.61 3.81 7.38
N ASP A 46 10.80 2.75 7.50
CA ASP A 46 9.81 2.44 6.48
C ASP A 46 8.75 3.55 6.41
N VAL A 47 8.43 3.98 5.19
CA VAL A 47 7.33 4.90 4.94
C VAL A 47 6.04 4.10 4.82
N CYS A 48 5.06 4.45 5.65
CA CYS A 48 3.74 3.84 5.62
C CYS A 48 2.64 4.89 5.38
N TYR A 49 1.43 4.39 5.10
CA TYR A 49 0.24 5.22 4.94
C TYR A 49 -0.80 4.85 5.98
N ILE A 50 -1.28 5.84 6.71
CA ILE A 50 -2.37 5.72 7.65
C ILE A 50 -3.67 6.13 6.95
N TYR A 51 -4.62 5.21 6.91
CA TYR A 51 -5.92 5.40 6.25
C TYR A 51 -6.99 5.76 7.29
N PRO A 52 -7.47 7.01 7.32
CA PRO A 52 -8.51 7.41 8.26
C PRO A 52 -9.86 6.77 7.90
N SER A 53 -10.67 6.41 8.90
CA SER A 53 -12.01 5.84 8.66
C SER A 53 -12.98 6.82 7.98
N LYS A 54 -12.70 8.13 8.06
CA LYS A 54 -13.47 9.19 7.41
C LYS A 54 -12.51 10.10 6.64
N GLY A 55 -12.78 10.31 5.36
CA GLY A 55 -11.93 11.09 4.46
C GLY A 55 -11.11 10.21 3.52
N ASN A 56 -10.67 10.79 2.39
CA ASN A 56 -10.15 10.02 1.26
C ASN A 56 -8.63 10.08 1.10
N LYS A 57 -7.93 10.93 1.87
CA LYS A 57 -6.49 11.11 1.68
C LYS A 57 -5.72 10.37 2.78
N PRO A 58 -4.91 9.37 2.42
CA PRO A 58 -4.01 8.72 3.37
C PRO A 58 -2.96 9.70 3.88
N LEU A 59 -2.58 9.54 5.14
CA LEU A 59 -1.50 10.30 5.75
C LEU A 59 -0.21 9.51 5.61
N GLN A 60 0.86 10.15 5.14
CA GLN A 60 2.18 9.54 5.11
C GLN A 60 2.79 9.60 6.51
N ALA A 61 3.36 8.49 6.96
CA ALA A 61 4.04 8.36 8.24
C ALA A 61 5.33 7.55 8.05
N GLU A 62 6.19 7.60 9.06
CA GLU A 62 7.43 6.84 9.13
C GLU A 62 7.40 5.95 10.36
N VAL A 63 7.86 4.71 10.22
CA VAL A 63 8.02 3.79 11.34
C VAL A 63 9.23 4.23 12.16
N VAL A 64 8.99 4.63 13.41
CA VAL A 64 10.03 5.13 14.33
C VAL A 64 10.40 4.13 15.44
N GLY A 65 9.64 3.03 15.56
CA GLY A 65 9.81 2.00 16.58
C GLY A 65 8.67 0.99 16.55
#